data_AF-A0A6N4QKV9-F1
#
_entry.id   AF-A0A6N4QKV9-F1
#
_cell.length_a   1.000
_cell.length_b   1.000
_cell.length_c   1.000
_cell.angle_alpha   90.00
_cell.angle_beta   90.00
_cell.angle_gamma   90.00
#
_symmetry.space_group_name_H-M   'P 1'
#
loop_
_entity.id
_entity.type
_entity.pdbx_description
1 polymer ?
#
loop_
_entity_poly.entity_id
_entity_poly.type
_entity_poly.pdbx_seq_one_letter_code
_entity_poly.pdbx_strand_id
1 'polypeptide(L)'
;MKKKNPSYYDLKPKRMDWILAAISLTFVAMGIFVLPKNLNVGIVTIAFFGVCAGTFLTTILRKLRESKFQSISVDAIGGVDIKPSRLRIWMMACLLMFLGTILAVFGDNYPFLMRILAYIIAGSGFLLALLVALRKVPVGFLRFDSDGFRIGRSKWTVVLPWDEIADVRAGEFNSNAAVFLLLRSFDRIRTEPEEFYDKAIQEILSSEGWIGSHFMILTSNYGMSSPMLVEAIERYKSQPGAREELNRLKIETEFGSASP
;
A
#
# COMPACT_ATOMS: atom_id res chain seq x y z
N MET A 1 -31.55 5.36 -2.50
CA MET A 1 -30.45 4.49 -2.97
C MET A 1 -29.36 5.36 -3.59
N LYS A 2 -28.20 5.51 -2.95
CA LYS A 2 -27.03 6.23 -3.52
C LYS A 2 -26.51 5.38 -4.70
N LYS A 3 -26.39 5.98 -5.90
CA LYS A 3 -25.85 5.29 -7.09
C LYS A 3 -24.43 4.81 -6.79
N LYS A 4 -24.10 3.57 -7.15
CA LYS A 4 -22.71 3.09 -7.10
C LYS A 4 -21.84 4.04 -7.91
N ASN A 5 -20.75 4.52 -7.34
CA ASN A 5 -19.80 5.33 -8.06
C ASN A 5 -19.19 4.44 -9.18
N PRO A 6 -19.43 4.75 -10.47
CA PRO A 6 -18.99 3.88 -11.56
C PRO A 6 -17.47 3.72 -11.59
N SER A 7 -16.72 4.65 -10.99
CA SER A 7 -15.25 4.63 -10.89
C SER A 7 -14.67 3.42 -10.14
N TYR A 8 -15.42 2.79 -9.22
CA TYR A 8 -14.92 1.63 -8.47
C TYR A 8 -15.17 0.29 -9.16
N TYR A 9 -15.91 0.27 -10.28
CA TYR A 9 -16.08 -0.95 -11.07
C TYR A 9 -14.76 -1.41 -11.70
N ASP A 10 -13.85 -0.47 -11.98
CA ASP A 10 -12.55 -0.75 -12.57
C ASP A 10 -11.58 -1.41 -11.58
N LEU A 11 -11.93 -1.44 -10.28
CA LEU A 11 -11.18 -2.13 -9.23
C LEU A 11 -11.49 -3.63 -9.14
N LYS A 12 -12.36 -4.17 -10.00
CA LYS A 12 -12.68 -5.59 -10.01
C LYS A 12 -11.46 -6.44 -10.39
N PRO A 13 -11.37 -7.69 -9.89
CA PRO A 13 -10.35 -8.62 -10.36
C PRO A 13 -10.40 -8.78 -11.88
N LYS A 14 -9.23 -8.64 -12.50
CA LYS A 14 -9.05 -8.86 -13.94
C LYS A 14 -8.98 -10.36 -14.20
N ARG A 15 -9.22 -10.77 -15.45
CA ARG A 15 -9.09 -12.19 -15.87
C ARG A 15 -7.70 -12.75 -15.52
N MET A 16 -6.66 -11.92 -15.68
CA MET A 16 -5.29 -12.31 -15.35
C MET A 16 -5.09 -12.68 -13.88
N ASP A 17 -5.76 -11.97 -12.95
CA ASP A 17 -5.65 -12.28 -11.51
C ASP A 17 -6.15 -13.70 -11.21
N TRP A 18 -7.28 -14.08 -11.82
CA TRP A 18 -7.86 -15.43 -11.70
C TRP A 18 -7.01 -16.51 -12.36
N ILE A 19 -6.45 -16.23 -13.54
CA ILE A 19 -5.58 -17.16 -14.26
C ILE A 19 -4.32 -17.44 -13.44
N LEU A 20 -3.66 -16.39 -12.92
CA LEU A 20 -2.45 -16.54 -12.11
C LEU A 20 -2.72 -17.29 -10.80
N ALA A 21 -3.87 -17.04 -10.16
CA ALA A 21 -4.29 -17.82 -8.99
C ALA A 21 -4.52 -19.30 -9.32
N ALA A 22 -5.23 -19.60 -10.41
CA ALA A 22 -5.52 -20.98 -10.83
C ALA A 22 -4.25 -21.75 -11.21
N ILE A 23 -3.34 -21.13 -11.96
CA ILE A 23 -2.03 -21.71 -12.29
C ILE A 23 -1.26 -22.01 -11.01
N SER A 24 -1.15 -21.04 -10.10
CA SER A 24 -0.41 -21.22 -8.85
C SER A 24 -1.00 -22.36 -7.99
N LEU A 25 -2.33 -22.43 -7.88
CA LEU A 25 -3.01 -23.51 -7.15
C LEU A 25 -2.80 -24.89 -7.80
N THR A 26 -2.75 -24.94 -9.13
CA THR A 26 -2.45 -26.19 -9.85
C THR A 26 -1.05 -26.69 -9.52
N PHE A 27 -0.04 -25.81 -9.51
CA PHE A 27 1.32 -26.16 -9.12
C PHE A 27 1.42 -26.60 -7.65
N VAL A 28 0.65 -25.97 -6.74
CA VAL A 28 0.55 -26.44 -5.35
C VAL A 28 0.01 -27.87 -5.30
N ALA A 29 -1.07 -28.17 -6.03
CA ALA A 29 -1.62 -29.52 -6.10
C ALA A 29 -0.61 -30.53 -6.68
N MET A 30 0.09 -30.17 -7.77
CA MET A 30 1.17 -31.01 -8.32
C MET A 30 2.29 -31.25 -7.31
N GLY A 31 2.69 -30.22 -6.55
CA GLY A 31 3.68 -30.36 -5.48
C GLY A 31 3.27 -31.36 -4.41
N ILE A 32 1.98 -31.38 -4.03
CA ILE A 32 1.42 -32.37 -3.09
C ILE A 32 1.51 -33.79 -3.66
N PHE A 33 1.23 -33.98 -4.95
CA PHE A 33 1.36 -35.30 -5.60
C PHE A 33 2.82 -35.76 -5.77
N VAL A 34 3.77 -34.83 -5.89
CA VAL A 34 5.21 -35.13 -6.02
C VAL A 34 5.84 -35.42 -4.65
N LEU A 35 5.28 -34.85 -3.57
CA LEU A 35 5.81 -34.97 -2.20
C LEU A 35 6.14 -36.42 -1.77
N PRO A 36 5.33 -37.46 -2.04
CA PRO A 36 5.66 -38.84 -1.68
C PRO A 36 6.81 -39.45 -2.48
N LYS A 37 7.09 -38.94 -3.70
CA LYS A 37 8.12 -39.47 -4.59
C LYS A 37 9.45 -38.74 -4.45
N ASN A 38 9.39 -37.42 -4.25
CA ASN A 38 10.56 -36.57 -4.07
C ASN A 38 10.20 -35.42 -3.11
N LEU A 39 10.58 -35.61 -1.85
CA LEU A 39 10.25 -34.70 -0.76
C LEU A 39 10.80 -33.29 -1.01
N ASN A 40 12.05 -33.18 -1.46
CA ASN A 40 12.72 -31.89 -1.72
C ASN A 40 11.98 -31.07 -2.80
N VAL A 41 11.68 -31.70 -3.94
CA VAL A 41 10.98 -31.04 -5.05
C VAL A 41 9.54 -30.69 -4.64
N GLY A 42 8.85 -31.58 -3.95
CA GLY A 42 7.50 -31.35 -3.44
C GLY A 42 7.42 -30.15 -2.51
N ILE A 43 8.29 -30.09 -1.48
CA ILE A 43 8.33 -28.99 -0.50
C ILE A 43 8.61 -27.66 -1.19
N VAL A 44 9.64 -27.59 -2.05
CA VAL A 44 9.98 -26.35 -2.77
C VAL A 44 8.82 -25.87 -3.63
N THR A 45 8.18 -26.79 -4.36
CA THR A 45 7.04 -26.46 -5.24
C THR A 45 5.86 -25.93 -4.43
N ILE A 46 5.48 -26.63 -3.35
CA ILE A 46 4.36 -26.21 -2.49
C ILE A 46 4.66 -24.86 -1.83
N ALA A 47 5.87 -24.66 -1.31
CA ALA A 47 6.22 -23.42 -0.62
C ALA A 47 6.21 -22.23 -1.57
N PHE A 48 6.89 -22.33 -2.72
CA PHE A 48 6.98 -21.24 -3.69
C PHE A 48 5.61 -20.91 -4.29
N PHE A 49 4.94 -21.89 -4.89
CA PHE A 49 3.65 -21.66 -5.53
C PHE A 49 2.53 -21.43 -4.51
N GLY A 50 2.67 -21.90 -3.26
CA GLY A 50 1.75 -21.61 -2.18
C GLY A 50 1.78 -20.14 -1.77
N VAL A 51 2.99 -19.55 -1.67
CA VAL A 51 3.12 -18.10 -1.44
C VAL A 51 2.53 -17.31 -2.60
N CYS A 52 2.81 -17.69 -3.86
CA CYS A 52 2.20 -17.05 -5.03
C CYS A 52 0.67 -17.17 -5.05
N ALA A 53 0.11 -18.36 -4.77
CA ALA A 53 -1.32 -18.56 -4.70
C ALA A 53 -1.95 -17.68 -3.60
N GLY A 54 -1.31 -17.62 -2.42
CA GLY A 54 -1.74 -16.75 -1.32
C GLY A 54 -1.74 -15.27 -1.71
N THR A 55 -0.72 -14.77 -2.40
CA THR A 55 -0.66 -13.36 -2.83
C THR A 55 -1.71 -13.03 -3.90
N PHE A 56 -1.95 -13.92 -4.87
CA PHE A 56 -3.01 -13.71 -5.87
C PHE A 56 -4.41 -13.79 -5.26
N LEU A 57 -4.66 -14.76 -4.37
CA LEU A 57 -5.96 -14.88 -3.69
C LEU A 57 -6.24 -13.66 -2.80
N THR A 58 -5.27 -13.21 -1.99
CA THR A 58 -5.43 -12.00 -1.17
C THR A 58 -5.66 -10.76 -2.03
N THR A 59 -5.03 -10.66 -3.20
CA THR A 59 -5.24 -9.60 -4.19
C THR A 59 -6.67 -9.64 -4.76
N ILE A 60 -7.16 -10.81 -5.17
CA ILE A 60 -8.54 -10.99 -5.65
C ILE A 60 -9.54 -10.61 -4.56
N LEU A 61 -9.36 -11.10 -3.34
CA LEU A 61 -10.23 -10.79 -2.20
C LEU A 61 -10.25 -9.29 -1.89
N ARG A 62 -9.09 -8.64 -1.91
CA ARG A 62 -9.00 -7.18 -1.78
C ARG A 62 -9.82 -6.47 -2.86
N LYS A 63 -9.59 -6.79 -4.13
CA LYS A 63 -10.29 -6.18 -5.27
C LYS A 63 -11.81 -6.40 -5.21
N LEU A 64 -12.25 -7.60 -4.83
CA LEU A 64 -13.67 -7.89 -4.62
C LEU A 64 -14.26 -7.03 -3.50
N ARG A 65 -13.56 -6.87 -2.38
CA ARG A 65 -13.99 -6.01 -1.27
C ARG A 65 -14.04 -4.54 -1.67
N GLU A 66 -13.01 -4.04 -2.35
CA GLU A 66 -12.93 -2.63 -2.77
C GLU A 66 -13.94 -2.28 -3.87
N SER A 67 -14.20 -3.18 -4.83
CA SER A 67 -15.24 -2.99 -5.86
C SER A 67 -16.67 -2.94 -5.30
N LYS A 68 -16.87 -3.46 -4.08
CA LYS A 68 -18.15 -3.43 -3.36
C LYS A 68 -18.27 -2.26 -2.39
N PHE A 69 -17.24 -1.43 -2.26
CA PHE A 69 -17.25 -0.30 -1.34
C PHE A 69 -18.39 0.66 -1.67
N GLN A 70 -19.16 1.04 -0.65
CA GLN A 70 -20.24 2.03 -0.75
C GLN A 70 -20.02 3.10 0.32
N SER A 71 -19.85 4.33 -0.12
CA SER A 71 -19.66 5.50 0.75
C SER A 71 -21.00 5.91 1.38
N ILE A 72 -21.26 5.44 2.61
CA ILE A 72 -22.38 5.92 3.43
C ILE A 72 -21.99 7.29 3.99
N SER A 73 -20.87 7.36 4.70
CA SER A 73 -20.07 8.55 5.03
C SER A 73 -18.65 8.09 5.38
N VAL A 74 -17.63 8.87 5.01
CA VAL A 74 -16.25 8.66 5.46
C VAL A 74 -15.83 9.93 6.18
N ASP A 75 -15.58 9.81 7.48
CA ASP A 75 -15.07 10.86 8.34
C ASP A 75 -13.60 10.53 8.66
N ALA A 76 -12.70 11.50 8.47
CA ALA A 76 -11.32 11.39 8.92
C ALA A 76 -11.15 12.13 10.25
N ILE A 77 -10.36 11.57 11.15
CA ILE A 77 -9.97 12.25 12.39
C ILE A 77 -8.88 13.25 12.03
N GLY A 78 -9.14 14.53 12.28
CA GLY A 78 -8.18 15.60 11.97
C GLY A 78 -6.96 15.59 12.90
N GLY A 79 -5.81 16.00 12.36
CA GLY A 79 -4.56 16.17 13.12
C GLY A 79 -3.80 14.87 13.46
N VAL A 80 -4.33 13.69 13.14
CA VAL A 80 -3.73 12.40 13.50
C VAL A 80 -2.85 11.84 12.38
N ASP A 81 -1.64 11.42 12.74
CA ASP A 81 -0.73 10.73 11.83
C ASP A 81 -1.16 9.30 11.54
N ILE A 82 -1.64 9.06 10.32
CA ILE A 82 -1.86 7.72 9.80
C ILE A 82 -0.51 7.18 9.32
N LYS A 83 0.09 6.33 10.14
CA LYS A 83 1.41 5.74 9.87
C LYS A 83 1.29 4.45 9.06
N PRO A 84 2.27 4.17 8.17
CA PRO A 84 2.33 2.88 7.50
C PRO A 84 2.54 1.74 8.50
N SER A 85 1.87 0.60 8.26
CA SER A 85 1.88 -0.58 9.10
C SER A 85 3.25 -1.27 9.06
N ARG A 86 3.97 -1.20 10.18
CA ARG A 86 5.21 -1.95 10.41
C ARG A 86 4.99 -3.46 10.41
N LEU A 87 3.84 -3.91 10.92
CA LEU A 87 3.50 -5.32 10.98
C LEU A 87 3.47 -5.94 9.58
N ARG A 88 2.92 -5.23 8.59
CA ARG A 88 2.89 -5.72 7.20
C ARG A 88 4.29 -5.94 6.63
N ILE A 89 5.22 -5.04 6.91
CA ILE A 89 6.60 -5.14 6.42
C ILE A 89 7.35 -6.25 7.17
N TRP A 90 7.13 -6.40 8.48
CA TRP A 90 7.62 -7.53 9.25
C TRP A 90 7.13 -8.87 8.69
N MET A 91 5.83 -9.00 8.41
CA MET A 91 5.27 -10.21 7.81
C MET A 91 5.89 -10.51 6.44
N MET A 92 6.09 -9.49 5.60
CA MET A 92 6.77 -9.65 4.31
C MET A 92 8.23 -10.11 4.48
N ALA A 93 8.97 -9.49 5.41
CA ALA A 93 10.35 -9.87 5.71
C ALA A 93 10.44 -11.32 6.20
N CYS A 94 9.60 -11.72 7.14
CA CYS A 94 9.52 -13.09 7.64
C CYS A 94 9.13 -14.07 6.54
N LEU A 95 8.18 -13.72 5.69
CA LEU A 95 7.76 -14.56 4.56
C LEU A 95 8.90 -14.79 3.58
N LEU A 96 9.64 -13.74 3.20
CA LEU A 96 10.79 -13.84 2.31
C LEU A 96 11.94 -14.66 2.93
N MET A 97 12.25 -14.43 4.21
CA MET A 97 13.26 -15.23 4.92
C MET A 97 12.88 -16.70 4.99
N PHE A 98 11.63 -17.00 5.34
CA PHE A 98 11.13 -18.36 5.45
C PHE A 98 11.14 -19.06 4.10
N LEU A 99 10.59 -18.42 3.07
CA LEU A 99 10.55 -18.97 1.71
C LEU A 99 11.97 -19.19 1.15
N GLY A 100 12.85 -18.18 1.26
CA GLY A 100 14.23 -18.27 0.80
C GLY A 100 15.01 -19.37 1.52
N THR A 101 14.80 -19.54 2.83
CA THR A 101 15.42 -20.63 3.61
C THR A 101 14.91 -22.00 3.15
N ILE A 102 13.60 -22.17 2.93
CA ILE A 102 13.07 -23.44 2.39
C ILE A 102 13.69 -23.74 1.03
N LEU A 103 13.76 -22.74 0.14
CA LEU A 103 14.36 -22.89 -1.18
C LEU A 103 15.84 -23.23 -1.10
N ALA A 104 16.58 -22.68 -0.14
CA ALA A 104 18.01 -22.96 0.02
C ALA A 104 18.28 -24.36 0.60
N VAL A 105 17.47 -24.81 1.58
CA VAL A 105 17.65 -26.09 2.28
C VAL A 105 17.17 -27.27 1.43
N PHE A 106 16.00 -27.13 0.79
CA PHE A 106 15.41 -28.22 0.01
C PHE A 106 15.75 -28.11 -1.49
N GLY A 107 16.51 -27.08 -1.88
CA GLY A 107 16.80 -26.76 -3.27
C GLY A 107 18.06 -27.38 -3.86
N ASP A 108 18.71 -28.33 -3.17
CA ASP A 108 20.02 -28.86 -3.60
C ASP A 108 20.00 -29.56 -4.96
N ASN A 109 18.85 -30.09 -5.36
CA ASN A 109 18.66 -30.73 -6.66
C ASN A 109 18.43 -29.71 -7.81
N TYR A 110 18.30 -28.42 -7.52
CA TYR A 110 18.10 -27.39 -8.53
C TYR A 110 19.42 -26.84 -9.05
N PRO A 111 19.42 -26.28 -10.29
CA PRO A 111 20.60 -25.63 -10.85
C PRO A 111 21.17 -24.55 -9.91
N PHE A 112 22.49 -24.36 -9.96
CA PHE A 112 23.22 -23.40 -9.12
C PHE A 112 22.58 -21.99 -9.09
N LEU A 113 22.07 -21.52 -10.23
CA LEU A 113 21.41 -20.23 -10.35
C LEU A 113 20.14 -20.11 -9.48
N MET A 114 19.33 -21.18 -9.37
CA MET A 114 18.15 -21.19 -8.50
C MET A 114 18.53 -21.14 -7.02
N ARG A 115 19.66 -21.75 -6.64
CA ARG A 115 20.18 -21.71 -5.27
C ARG A 115 20.66 -20.30 -4.91
N ILE A 116 21.35 -19.61 -5.83
CA ILE A 116 21.72 -18.19 -5.64
C ILE A 116 20.46 -17.34 -5.42
N LEU A 117 19.42 -17.52 -6.24
CA LEU A 117 18.16 -16.79 -6.08
C LEU A 117 17.52 -17.04 -4.72
N ALA A 118 17.55 -18.28 -4.22
CA ALA A 118 17.06 -18.60 -2.87
C ALA A 118 17.79 -17.80 -1.77
N TYR A 119 19.12 -17.74 -1.84
CA TYR A 119 19.92 -16.94 -0.90
C TYR A 119 19.65 -15.44 -1.03
N ILE A 120 19.46 -14.92 -2.25
CA ILE A 120 19.10 -13.51 -2.46
C ILE A 120 17.72 -13.23 -1.84
N ILE A 121 16.74 -14.10 -2.04
CA ILE A 121 15.40 -13.96 -1.44
C ILE A 121 15.50 -13.95 0.09
N ALA A 122 16.18 -14.94 0.68
CA ALA A 122 16.38 -15.02 2.13
C ALA A 122 17.11 -13.78 2.67
N GLY A 123 18.21 -13.39 2.02
CA GLY A 123 19.00 -12.21 2.37
C GLY A 123 18.22 -10.90 2.25
N SER A 124 17.35 -10.77 1.25
CA SER A 124 16.48 -9.60 1.11
C SER A 124 15.44 -9.52 2.23
N GLY A 125 14.88 -10.66 2.65
CA GLY A 125 13.98 -10.74 3.81
C GLY A 125 14.71 -10.35 5.09
N PHE A 126 15.93 -10.84 5.30
CA PHE A 126 16.75 -10.51 6.45
C PHE A 126 17.13 -9.01 6.49
N LEU A 127 17.58 -8.46 5.36
CA LEU A 127 17.89 -7.04 5.23
C LEU A 127 16.64 -6.18 5.52
N LEU A 128 15.48 -6.58 5.01
CA LEU A 128 14.22 -5.87 5.27
C LEU A 128 13.85 -5.93 6.76
N ALA A 129 13.97 -7.08 7.41
CA ALA A 129 13.75 -7.23 8.85
C ALA A 129 14.68 -6.31 9.66
N LEU A 130 15.97 -6.24 9.29
CA LEU A 130 16.95 -5.36 9.92
C LEU A 130 16.56 -3.88 9.74
N LEU A 131 16.15 -3.47 8.55
CA LEU A 131 15.70 -2.09 8.29
C LEU A 131 14.46 -1.71 9.12
N VAL A 132 13.53 -2.63 9.31
CA VAL A 132 12.36 -2.40 10.17
C VAL A 132 12.75 -2.35 11.65
N ALA A 133 13.62 -3.26 12.11
CA ALA A 133 14.14 -3.26 13.48
C ALA A 133 14.88 -1.95 13.82
N LEU A 134 15.67 -1.43 12.87
CA LEU A 134 16.35 -0.13 12.97
C LEU A 134 15.42 1.08 12.76
N ARG A 135 14.10 0.87 12.61
CA ARG A 135 13.09 1.91 12.35
C ARG A 135 13.36 2.76 11.11
N LYS A 136 14.13 2.24 10.15
CA LYS A 136 14.41 2.90 8.88
C LYS A 136 13.29 2.73 7.85
N VAL A 137 12.41 1.74 8.02
CA VAL A 137 11.26 1.44 7.14
C VAL A 137 10.09 0.89 7.97
N PRO A 138 8.83 1.18 7.63
CA PRO A 138 8.38 2.19 6.69
C PRO A 138 8.47 3.59 7.31
N VAL A 139 8.60 4.60 6.45
CA VAL A 139 8.69 6.00 6.86
C VAL A 139 7.60 6.82 6.19
N GLY A 140 7.17 7.87 6.89
CA GLY A 140 6.16 8.81 6.45
C GLY A 140 4.84 8.66 7.21
N PHE A 141 3.89 9.52 6.85
CA PHE A 141 2.54 9.53 7.40
C PHE A 141 1.60 10.21 6.42
N LEU A 142 0.30 10.01 6.60
CA LEU A 142 -0.75 10.81 5.99
C LEU A 142 -1.51 11.50 7.12
N ARG A 143 -1.86 12.77 6.95
CA ARG A 143 -2.64 13.51 7.95
C ARG A 143 -3.67 14.39 7.25
N PHE A 144 -4.87 14.43 7.81
CA PHE A 144 -5.93 15.33 7.40
C PHE A 144 -5.92 16.53 8.33
N ASP A 145 -5.61 17.72 7.81
CA ASP A 145 -5.69 18.97 8.56
C ASP A 145 -6.70 19.91 7.89
N SER A 146 -7.15 20.93 8.62
CA SER A 146 -8.15 21.87 8.11
C SER A 146 -7.63 22.73 6.95
N ASP A 147 -6.33 23.04 6.96
CA ASP A 147 -5.65 23.81 5.92
C ASP A 147 -5.25 22.96 4.70
N GLY A 148 -5.09 21.64 4.87
CA GLY A 148 -4.78 20.76 3.75
C GLY A 148 -4.53 19.30 4.13
N PHE A 149 -4.22 18.51 3.10
CA PHE A 149 -3.78 17.13 3.25
C PHE A 149 -2.26 17.07 3.35
N ARG A 150 -1.73 16.47 4.41
CA ARG A 150 -0.27 16.34 4.60
C ARG A 150 0.23 14.96 4.24
N ILE A 151 1.32 14.93 3.48
CA ILE A 151 2.06 13.72 3.13
C ILE A 151 3.45 13.83 3.73
N GLY A 152 3.67 13.13 4.83
CA GLY A 152 4.97 13.05 5.50
C GLY A 152 5.90 12.08 4.78
N ARG A 153 7.14 12.51 4.53
CA ARG A 153 8.28 11.68 4.12
C ARG A 153 9.24 11.52 5.32
N SER A 154 10.40 10.90 5.08
CA SER A 154 11.39 10.68 6.15
C SER A 154 12.03 11.94 6.71
N LYS A 155 12.17 12.99 5.89
CA LYS A 155 12.94 14.19 6.27
C LYS A 155 12.13 15.48 6.14
N TRP A 156 10.97 15.42 5.48
CA TRP A 156 10.18 16.58 5.12
C TRP A 156 8.73 16.16 4.90
N THR A 157 7.81 17.12 4.95
CA THR A 157 6.37 16.93 4.77
C THR A 157 5.87 17.85 3.69
N VAL A 158 5.02 17.35 2.79
CA VAL A 158 4.26 18.18 1.84
C VAL A 158 2.92 18.53 2.48
N VAL A 159 2.51 19.79 2.42
CA VAL A 159 1.15 20.24 2.69
C VAL A 159 0.46 20.56 1.37
N LEU A 160 -0.62 19.84 1.07
CA LEU A 160 -1.45 20.01 -0.12
C LEU A 160 -2.73 20.74 0.27
N PRO A 161 -2.89 22.03 -0.06
CA PRO A 161 -4.15 22.72 0.21
C PRO A 161 -5.31 22.02 -0.50
N TRP A 162 -6.45 21.90 0.19
CA TRP A 162 -7.63 21.19 -0.33
C TRP A 162 -8.08 21.72 -1.70
N ASP A 163 -7.98 23.04 -1.90
CA ASP A 163 -8.40 23.73 -3.13
C ASP A 163 -7.47 23.47 -4.32
N GLU A 164 -6.22 23.06 -4.06
CA GLU A 164 -5.25 22.73 -5.11
C GLU A 164 -5.35 21.28 -5.58
N ILE A 165 -6.09 20.41 -4.88
CA ILE A 165 -6.30 19.04 -5.33
C ILE A 165 -7.29 19.07 -6.50
N ALA A 166 -6.78 18.91 -7.72
CA ALA A 166 -7.59 18.90 -8.93
C ALA A 166 -8.48 17.66 -8.97
N ASP A 167 -7.88 16.51 -8.67
CA ASP A 167 -8.50 15.21 -8.90
C ASP A 167 -7.85 14.14 -8.01
N VAL A 168 -8.66 13.21 -7.53
CA VAL A 168 -8.23 12.08 -6.71
C VAL A 168 -8.94 10.82 -7.17
N ARG A 169 -8.18 9.77 -7.48
CA ARG A 169 -8.74 8.52 -8.01
C ARG A 169 -8.17 7.31 -7.31
N ALA A 170 -9.03 6.33 -7.09
CA ALA A 170 -8.59 4.99 -6.68
C ALA A 170 -8.12 4.24 -7.92
N GLY A 171 -7.05 3.47 -7.78
CA GLY A 171 -6.61 2.57 -8.84
C GLY A 171 -5.62 1.55 -8.32
N GLU A 172 -4.81 1.04 -9.24
CA GLU A 172 -3.80 0.03 -8.93
C GLU A 172 -2.47 0.35 -9.59
N PHE A 173 -1.39 0.12 -8.86
CA PHE A 173 -0.03 0.15 -9.39
C PHE A 173 0.65 -1.18 -9.06
N ASN A 174 1.07 -1.94 -10.08
CA ASN A 174 1.65 -3.28 -9.91
C ASN A 174 0.84 -4.18 -8.95
N SER A 175 -0.48 -4.26 -9.16
CA SER A 175 -1.43 -5.03 -8.33
C SER A 175 -1.57 -4.57 -6.86
N ASN A 176 -0.97 -3.45 -6.48
CA ASN A 176 -1.16 -2.81 -5.18
C ASN A 176 -2.25 -1.74 -5.28
N ALA A 177 -3.13 -1.71 -4.28
CA ALA A 177 -4.11 -0.63 -4.14
C ALA A 177 -3.39 0.70 -3.98
N ALA A 178 -3.76 1.67 -4.82
CA ALA A 178 -3.16 2.98 -4.86
C ALA A 178 -4.25 4.07 -4.93
N VAL A 179 -3.92 5.24 -4.40
CA VAL A 179 -4.63 6.49 -4.65
C VAL A 179 -3.71 7.41 -5.42
N PHE A 180 -4.22 7.93 -6.54
CA PHE A 180 -3.53 8.86 -7.40
C PHE A 180 -4.12 10.25 -7.20
N LEU A 181 -3.25 11.23 -6.98
CA LEU A 181 -3.60 12.63 -6.77
C LEU A 181 -3.01 13.47 -7.90
N LEU A 182 -3.84 14.37 -8.44
CA LEU A 182 -3.44 15.42 -9.36
C LEU A 182 -3.74 16.77 -8.73
N LEU A 183 -2.89 17.73 -9.04
CA LEU A 183 -2.93 19.09 -8.48
C LEU A 183 -3.23 20.08 -9.60
N ARG A 184 -3.90 21.18 -9.26
CA ARG A 184 -4.20 22.28 -10.19
C ARG A 184 -2.97 23.13 -10.45
N SER A 185 -2.27 23.48 -9.37
CA SER A 185 -1.05 24.26 -9.38
C SER A 185 -0.10 23.77 -8.30
N PHE A 186 1.17 24.18 -8.40
CA PHE A 186 2.18 23.92 -7.39
C PHE A 186 2.39 25.11 -6.45
N ASP A 187 1.92 26.30 -6.84
CA ASP A 187 2.27 27.59 -6.23
C ASP A 187 1.88 27.71 -4.75
N ARG A 188 0.85 26.98 -4.32
CA ARG A 188 0.34 27.02 -2.93
C ARG A 188 0.74 25.81 -2.11
N ILE A 189 1.47 24.87 -2.67
CA ILE A 189 2.02 23.74 -1.93
C ILE A 189 3.09 24.27 -0.99
N ARG A 190 3.16 23.71 0.22
CA ARG A 190 4.20 24.04 1.19
C ARG A 190 4.96 22.79 1.58
N THR A 191 6.23 22.95 1.89
CA THR A 191 7.02 21.87 2.50
C THR A 191 7.53 22.28 3.85
N GLU A 192 7.59 21.31 4.75
CA GLU A 192 8.18 21.49 6.08
C GLU A 192 9.33 20.48 6.22
N PRO A 193 10.59 20.92 6.28
CA PRO A 193 11.09 22.30 6.11
C PRO A 193 10.95 22.89 4.68
N GLU A 194 10.99 24.23 4.55
CA GLU A 194 10.81 24.94 3.26
C GLU A 194 11.94 24.67 2.26
N GLU A 195 13.17 24.40 2.73
CA GLU A 195 14.33 24.07 1.89
C GLU A 195 14.15 22.82 1.01
N PHE A 196 13.11 22.01 1.29
CA PHE A 196 12.77 20.82 0.50
C PHE A 196 11.77 21.11 -0.62
N TYR A 197 11.32 22.35 -0.82
CA TYR A 197 10.32 22.70 -1.82
C TYR A 197 10.72 22.26 -3.23
N ASP A 198 11.91 22.66 -3.70
CA ASP A 198 12.39 22.30 -5.05
C ASP A 198 12.49 20.77 -5.24
N LYS A 199 12.92 20.05 -4.19
CA LYS A 199 12.98 18.58 -4.21
C LYS A 199 11.59 17.96 -4.28
N ALA A 200 10.61 18.55 -3.60
CA ALA A 200 9.22 18.11 -3.65
C ALA A 200 8.63 18.30 -5.05
N ILE A 201 8.88 19.46 -5.67
CA ILE A 201 8.43 19.73 -7.04
C ILE A 201 9.09 18.76 -8.03
N GLN A 202 10.40 18.50 -7.91
CA GLN A 202 11.07 17.50 -8.74
C GLN A 202 10.49 16.10 -8.56
N GLU A 203 10.16 15.69 -7.33
CA GLU A 203 9.52 14.40 -7.05
C GLU A 203 8.12 14.32 -7.69
N ILE A 204 7.33 15.39 -7.60
CA ILE A 204 6.00 15.50 -8.21
C ILE A 204 6.08 15.36 -9.74
N LEU A 205 6.96 16.12 -10.39
CA LEU A 205 7.13 16.09 -11.85
C LEU A 205 7.66 14.73 -12.33
N SER A 206 8.59 14.13 -11.57
CA SER A 206 9.06 12.77 -11.84
C SER A 206 7.94 11.75 -11.70
N SER A 207 7.14 11.82 -10.64
CA SER A 207 5.98 10.95 -10.43
C SER A 207 4.97 11.09 -11.57
N GLU A 208 4.73 12.30 -12.06
CA GLU A 208 3.86 12.53 -13.22
C GLU A 208 4.39 11.82 -14.48
N GLY A 209 5.68 11.97 -14.79
CA GLY A 209 6.28 11.32 -15.95
C GLY A 209 6.27 9.78 -15.89
N TRP A 210 6.43 9.20 -14.70
CA TRP A 210 6.49 7.74 -14.51
C TRP A 210 5.12 7.07 -14.34
N ILE A 211 4.19 7.73 -13.67
CA ILE A 211 2.95 7.13 -13.16
C ILE A 211 1.70 7.83 -13.74
N GLY A 212 1.85 9.03 -14.29
CA GLY A 212 0.74 9.85 -14.77
C GLY A 212 -0.01 10.56 -13.65
N SER A 213 0.62 10.74 -12.48
CA SER A 213 0.03 11.42 -11.32
C SER A 213 1.07 12.13 -10.47
N HIS A 214 0.72 13.26 -9.85
CA HIS A 214 1.61 14.03 -8.99
C HIS A 214 1.99 13.29 -7.70
N PHE A 215 1.03 12.57 -7.10
CA PHE A 215 1.31 11.68 -5.99
C PHE A 215 0.62 10.33 -6.17
N MET A 216 1.34 9.27 -5.80
CA MET A 216 0.81 7.93 -5.64
C MET A 216 0.94 7.46 -4.19
N ILE A 217 -0.18 7.12 -3.57
CA ILE A 217 -0.24 6.60 -2.20
C ILE A 217 -0.64 5.13 -2.25
N LEU A 218 0.30 4.24 -1.90
CA LEU A 218 0.00 2.81 -1.75
C LEU A 218 -0.77 2.57 -0.44
N THR A 219 -2.09 2.65 -0.50
CA THR A 219 -2.98 2.61 0.69
C THR A 219 -2.87 1.30 1.48
N SER A 220 -2.48 0.24 0.78
CA SER A 220 -2.09 -1.04 1.36
C SER A 220 -1.05 -0.92 2.48
N ASN A 221 -0.10 0.02 2.36
CA ASN A 221 0.91 0.25 3.39
C ASN A 221 0.32 0.84 4.66
N TYR A 222 -0.79 1.57 4.56
CA TYR A 222 -1.48 2.22 5.67
C TYR A 222 -2.64 1.38 6.22
N GLY A 223 -2.86 0.17 5.68
CA GLY A 223 -4.01 -0.66 6.07
C GLY A 223 -5.37 -0.08 5.65
N MET A 224 -5.37 0.87 4.72
CA MET A 224 -6.58 1.58 4.28
C MET A 224 -7.04 1.09 2.90
N SER A 225 -8.35 1.13 2.68
CA SER A 225 -8.94 0.91 1.36
C SER A 225 -8.70 2.14 0.47
N SER A 226 -8.35 1.93 -0.81
CA SER A 226 -8.17 3.07 -1.74
C SER A 226 -9.46 3.86 -1.96
N PRO A 227 -10.64 3.26 -2.21
CA PRO A 227 -11.92 3.98 -2.22
C PRO A 227 -12.16 4.84 -0.98
N MET A 228 -11.85 4.33 0.21
CA MET A 228 -12.07 5.05 1.47
C MET A 228 -11.24 6.34 1.54
N LEU A 229 -9.96 6.26 1.17
CA LEU A 229 -9.08 7.43 1.14
C LEU A 229 -9.53 8.46 0.08
N VAL A 230 -9.98 8.00 -1.10
CA VAL A 230 -10.52 8.88 -2.14
C VAL A 230 -11.76 9.63 -1.65
N GLU A 231 -12.73 8.93 -1.08
CA GLU A 231 -13.97 9.54 -0.59
C GLU A 231 -13.70 10.53 0.55
N ALA A 232 -12.75 10.22 1.45
CA ALA A 232 -12.33 11.15 2.48
C ALA A 232 -11.73 12.43 1.87
N ILE A 233 -10.80 12.30 0.93
CA ILE A 233 -10.17 13.46 0.27
C ILE A 233 -11.20 14.26 -0.54
N GLU A 234 -12.07 13.60 -1.32
CA GLU A 234 -13.11 14.28 -2.10
C GLU A 234 -14.09 15.04 -1.23
N ARG A 235 -14.45 14.53 -0.04
CA ARG A 235 -15.30 15.26 0.90
C ARG A 235 -14.67 16.58 1.32
N TYR A 236 -13.45 16.56 1.85
CA TYR A 236 -12.81 17.80 2.35
C TYR A 236 -12.40 18.76 1.23
N LYS A 237 -12.12 18.23 0.03
CA LYS A 237 -11.95 19.01 -1.19
C LYS A 237 -13.25 19.73 -1.59
N SER A 238 -14.36 19.00 -1.70
CA SER A 238 -15.64 19.52 -2.23
C SER A 238 -16.51 20.29 -1.23
N GLN A 239 -16.31 20.07 0.08
CA GLN A 239 -17.12 20.67 1.14
C GLN A 239 -16.23 21.46 2.12
N PRO A 240 -16.02 22.77 1.89
CA PRO A 240 -15.21 23.60 2.77
C PRO A 240 -15.69 23.60 4.23
N GLY A 241 -17.00 23.54 4.47
CA GLY A 241 -17.56 23.47 5.83
C GLY A 241 -17.17 22.19 6.59
N ALA A 242 -16.92 21.07 5.90
CA ALA A 242 -16.45 19.85 6.54
C ALA A 242 -15.01 19.96 7.05
N ARG A 243 -14.22 20.92 6.56
CA ARG A 243 -12.82 21.12 7.00
C ARG A 243 -12.74 21.60 8.46
N GLU A 244 -13.78 22.27 8.96
CA GLU A 244 -13.86 22.69 10.37
C GLU A 244 -13.97 21.49 11.32
N GLU A 245 -14.57 20.38 10.88
CA GLU A 245 -14.67 19.14 11.66
C GLU A 245 -13.29 18.57 11.99
N LEU A 246 -12.31 18.74 11.10
CA LEU A 246 -10.92 18.30 11.31
C LEU A 246 -10.26 19.06 12.48
N ASN A 247 -10.63 20.33 12.69
CA ASN A 247 -10.14 21.09 13.84
C ASN A 247 -10.83 20.64 15.15
N ARG A 248 -12.15 20.39 15.11
CA ARG A 248 -12.90 19.97 16.30
C ARG A 248 -12.42 18.61 16.81
N LEU A 249 -12.26 17.64 15.92
CA LEU A 249 -11.82 16.28 16.27
C LEU A 249 -10.37 16.24 16.78
N LYS A 250 -9.52 17.15 16.30
CA LYS A 250 -8.16 17.34 16.84
C LYS A 250 -8.19 17.73 18.31
N ILE A 251 -9.01 18.73 18.65
CA ILE A 251 -9.17 19.25 20.02
C ILE A 251 -9.71 18.16 20.95
N GLU A 252 -10.77 17.46 20.57
CA GLU A 252 -11.36 16.40 21.39
C GLU A 252 -10.38 15.24 21.67
N THR A 253 -9.52 14.91 20.71
CA THR A 253 -8.49 13.87 20.88
C THR A 253 -7.36 14.34 21.83
N GLU A 254 -6.94 15.60 21.71
CA GLU A 254 -5.93 16.20 22.60
C GLU A 254 -6.43 16.27 24.05
N PHE A 255 -7.67 16.72 24.28
CA PHE A 255 -8.27 16.80 25.63
C PHE A 255 -8.70 15.43 26.20
N GLY A 256 -9.16 14.50 25.37
CA GLY A 256 -9.53 13.14 25.80
C GLY A 256 -8.33 12.28 26.22
N SER A 257 -7.13 12.57 25.72
CA SER A 257 -5.87 11.93 26.14
C SER A 257 -5.28 12.50 27.44
N ALA A 258 -5.87 13.58 27.97
CA ALA A 258 -5.42 14.29 29.17
C ALA A 258 -6.26 13.98 30.42
N SER A 259 -7.07 12.91 30.41
CA SER A 259 -7.75 12.41 31.61
C SER A 259 -6.95 11.23 32.21
N PRO A 260 -6.53 11.31 33.49
CA PRO A 260 -5.68 10.32 34.17
C PRO A 260 -6.34 8.95 34.38
#